data_AF-A0A958GL73-F1
#
_entry.id   AF-A0A958GL73-F1
#
_cell.length_a   1.000
_cell.length_b   1.000
_cell.length_c   1.000
_cell.angle_alpha   90.00
_cell.angle_beta   90.00
_cell.angle_gamma   90.00
#
_symmetry.space_group_name_H-M   'P 1'
#
loop_
_entity.id
_entity.type
_entity.pdbx_description
1 polymer ?
#
loop_
_entity_poly.entity_id
_entity_poly.type
_entity_poly.pdbx_seq_one_letter_code
_entity_poly.pdbx_strand_id
1 'polypeptide(L)'
;LEEIAAMVKNNSDHARQAEALTSSVRDVSKHGANSMTKMSEAMVSIKKAADETAEIIKIIDEIAFQTNLLALNAAVEAARAGDAGKGFAVVAEEVRCLAQRSAEAAKETGDRLRRSNQLADHGVQVSNEVARSLEEIEQSAEKAADLVKEIAIASNEQTVGLDQVNVAVSELDSVTQRNAASAEESAASAEDLSTQATRLQGVVAELAHLTGRNQDTVA
;
A
#
# COMPACT_ATOMS: atom_id res chain seq x y z
N LEU A 1 -34.19 6.04 4.42
CA LEU A 1 -33.68 4.69 4.76
C LEU A 1 -33.04 4.01 3.55
N GLU A 2 -33.69 4.04 2.38
CA GLU A 2 -33.11 3.50 1.14
C GLU A 2 -31.73 4.06 0.79
N GLU A 3 -31.51 5.37 0.91
CA GLU A 3 -30.17 5.96 0.68
C GLU A 3 -29.11 5.44 1.65
N ILE A 4 -29.46 5.23 2.92
CA ILE A 4 -28.53 4.72 3.93
C ILE A 4 -28.22 3.24 3.63
N ALA A 5 -29.22 2.44 3.26
CA ALA A 5 -29.01 1.05 2.84
C ALA A 5 -28.12 0.96 1.59
N ALA A 6 -28.32 1.84 0.60
CA ALA A 6 -27.48 1.93 -0.58
C ALA A 6 -26.02 2.30 -0.22
N MET A 7 -25.82 3.26 0.68
CA MET A 7 -24.50 3.65 1.17
C MET A 7 -23.78 2.50 1.90
N VAL A 8 -24.49 1.78 2.78
CA VAL A 8 -23.92 0.62 3.49
C VAL A 8 -23.53 -0.50 2.53
N LYS A 9 -24.35 -0.76 1.51
CA LYS A 9 -24.01 -1.73 0.45
C LYS A 9 -22.77 -1.33 -0.33
N ASN A 10 -22.67 -0.06 -0.74
CA ASN A 10 -21.47 0.47 -1.39
C ASN A 10 -20.23 0.34 -0.49
N ASN A 11 -20.33 0.62 0.81
CA ASN A 11 -19.21 0.44 1.74
C ASN A 11 -18.74 -1.02 1.79
N SER A 12 -19.67 -1.98 1.82
CA SER A 12 -19.33 -3.41 1.79
C SER A 12 -18.61 -3.80 0.49
N ASP A 13 -19.08 -3.31 -0.65
CA ASP A 13 -18.45 -3.56 -1.95
C ASP A 13 -17.07 -2.87 -2.05
N HIS A 14 -16.93 -1.65 -1.55
CA HIS A 14 -15.65 -0.95 -1.47
C HIS A 14 -14.66 -1.66 -0.54
N ALA A 15 -15.11 -2.19 0.59
CA ALA A 15 -14.29 -2.98 1.49
C ALA A 15 -13.74 -4.23 0.77
N ARG A 16 -14.59 -4.98 0.06
CA ARG A 16 -14.13 -6.15 -0.72
C ARG A 16 -13.11 -5.78 -1.80
N GLN A 17 -13.30 -4.66 -2.49
CA GLN A 17 -12.33 -4.18 -3.48
C GLN A 17 -11.00 -3.77 -2.83
N ALA A 18 -11.05 -3.09 -1.68
CA ALA A 18 -9.87 -2.70 -0.93
C ALA A 18 -9.11 -3.93 -0.39
N GLU A 19 -9.82 -4.98 0.03
CA GLU A 19 -9.22 -6.26 0.46
C GLU A 19 -8.44 -6.91 -0.69
N ALA A 20 -9.05 -6.99 -1.88
CA ALA A 20 -8.41 -7.54 -3.06
C ALA A 20 -7.18 -6.72 -3.49
N LEU A 21 -7.27 -5.38 -3.44
CA LEU A 21 -6.15 -4.50 -3.75
C LEU A 21 -5.00 -4.69 -2.76
N THR A 22 -5.32 -4.77 -1.47
CA THR A 22 -4.33 -4.94 -0.41
C THR A 22 -3.62 -6.29 -0.51
N SER A 23 -4.35 -7.34 -0.86
CA SER A 23 -3.78 -8.65 -1.19
C SER A 23 -2.80 -8.57 -2.38
N SER A 24 -3.18 -7.85 -3.44
CA SER A 24 -2.30 -7.64 -4.60
C SER A 24 -1.03 -6.86 -4.24
N VAL A 25 -1.13 -5.82 -3.41
CA VAL A 25 0.03 -5.06 -2.92
C VAL A 25 0.99 -5.97 -2.14
N ARG A 26 0.44 -6.88 -1.32
CA ARG A 26 1.22 -7.86 -0.58
C ARG A 26 2.02 -8.78 -1.51
N ASP A 27 1.36 -9.33 -2.53
CA ASP A 27 1.98 -10.21 -3.51
C ASP A 27 3.10 -9.51 -4.30
N VAL A 28 2.85 -8.28 -4.74
CA VAL A 28 3.85 -7.46 -5.45
C VAL A 28 5.03 -7.14 -4.54
N SER A 29 4.79 -6.79 -3.27
CA SER A 29 5.84 -6.48 -2.30
C SER A 29 6.72 -7.70 -2.05
N LYS A 30 6.11 -8.88 -1.86
CA LYS A 30 6.82 -10.16 -1.72
C LYS A 30 7.64 -10.52 -2.96
N HIS A 31 7.10 -10.29 -4.16
CA HIS A 31 7.84 -10.49 -5.40
C HIS A 31 9.02 -9.52 -5.52
N GLY A 32 8.83 -8.26 -5.12
CA GLY A 32 9.89 -7.26 -5.04
C GLY A 32 11.00 -7.68 -4.07
N ALA A 33 10.66 -8.16 -2.88
CA ALA A 33 11.63 -8.61 -1.88
C ALA A 33 12.47 -9.78 -2.41
N ASN A 34 11.84 -10.77 -3.04
CA ASN A 34 12.54 -11.87 -3.70
C ASN A 34 13.47 -11.38 -4.83
N SER A 35 13.06 -10.34 -5.56
CA SER A 35 13.89 -9.74 -6.62
C SER A 35 15.10 -9.00 -6.04
N MET A 36 14.96 -8.37 -4.88
CA MET A 36 16.08 -7.76 -4.15
C MET A 36 17.06 -8.82 -3.63
N THR A 37 16.58 -9.99 -3.18
CA THR A 37 17.46 -11.12 -2.83
C THR A 37 18.30 -11.57 -4.02
N LYS A 38 17.68 -11.76 -5.19
CA LYS A 38 18.41 -12.10 -6.43
C LYS A 38 19.40 -11.02 -6.84
N MET A 39 19.06 -9.74 -6.64
CA MET A 39 19.98 -8.63 -6.91
C MET A 39 21.19 -8.67 -5.98
N SER A 40 20.99 -8.97 -4.70
CA SER A 40 22.07 -9.16 -3.73
C SER A 40 23.00 -10.31 -4.12
N GLU A 41 22.44 -11.47 -4.53
CA GLU A 41 23.22 -12.61 -5.05
C GLU A 41 24.03 -12.24 -6.30
N ALA A 42 23.46 -11.46 -7.22
CA ALA A 42 24.16 -10.98 -8.40
C ALA A 42 25.32 -10.04 -8.03
N MET A 43 25.13 -9.14 -7.06
CA MET A 43 26.21 -8.26 -6.57
C MET A 43 27.34 -9.04 -5.90
N VAL A 44 27.02 -10.08 -5.10
CA VAL A 44 28.01 -11.00 -4.54
C VAL A 44 28.80 -11.72 -5.65
N SER A 45 28.12 -12.13 -6.71
CA SER A 45 28.77 -12.77 -7.87
C SER A 45 29.70 -11.80 -8.62
N ILE A 46 29.30 -10.53 -8.78
CA ILE A 46 30.13 -9.47 -9.36
C ILE A 46 31.39 -9.26 -8.51
N LYS A 47 31.24 -9.19 -7.19
CA LYS A 47 32.38 -9.06 -6.26
C LYS A 47 33.37 -10.21 -6.41
N LYS A 48 32.87 -11.45 -6.43
CA LYS A 48 33.70 -12.63 -6.63
C LYS A 48 34.46 -12.59 -7.96
N ALA A 49 33.79 -12.22 -9.06
CA ALA A 49 34.42 -12.11 -10.37
C ALA A 49 35.50 -11.01 -10.41
N ALA A 50 35.27 -9.89 -9.72
CA ALA A 50 36.25 -8.82 -9.60
C ALA A 50 37.46 -9.24 -8.74
N ASP A 51 37.25 -10.00 -7.66
CA ASP A 51 38.33 -10.57 -6.84
C ASP A 51 39.19 -11.57 -7.64
N GLU A 52 38.56 -12.48 -8.39
CA GLU A 52 39.25 -13.41 -9.29
C GLU A 52 40.07 -12.67 -10.36
N THR A 53 39.50 -11.60 -10.92
CA THR A 53 40.22 -10.76 -11.90
C THR A 53 41.39 -10.02 -11.24
N ALA A 54 41.24 -9.58 -9.98
CA ALA A 54 42.31 -8.89 -9.26
C ALA A 54 43.53 -9.79 -9.02
N GLU A 55 43.31 -11.07 -8.74
CA GLU A 55 44.39 -12.06 -8.65
C GLU A 55 45.11 -12.26 -9.99
N ILE A 56 44.38 -12.28 -11.11
CA ILE A 56 45.00 -12.34 -12.45
C ILE A 56 45.86 -11.10 -12.71
N ILE A 57 45.35 -9.91 -12.37
CA ILE A 57 46.08 -8.64 -12.53
C ILE A 57 47.34 -8.61 -11.68
N LYS A 58 47.31 -9.18 -10.48
CA LYS A 58 48.49 -9.34 -9.62
C LYS A 58 49.56 -10.22 -10.27
N ILE A 59 49.17 -11.34 -10.87
CA ILE A 59 50.10 -12.21 -11.62
C ILE A 59 50.70 -11.44 -12.83
N ILE A 60 49.90 -10.62 -13.52
CA ILE A 60 50.40 -9.79 -14.63
C ILE A 60 51.44 -8.77 -14.15
N ASP A 61 51.21 -8.13 -13.01
CA ASP A 61 52.18 -7.21 -12.39
C ASP A 61 53.49 -7.94 -12.01
N GLU A 62 53.39 -9.15 -11.45
CA GLU A 62 54.55 -10.01 -11.16
C GLU A 62 55.33 -10.39 -12.44
N ILE A 63 54.64 -10.75 -13.53
CA ILE A 63 55.26 -11.04 -14.83
C ILE A 63 55.94 -9.79 -15.39
N ALA A 64 55.30 -8.62 -15.29
CA ALA A 64 55.88 -7.36 -15.74
C ALA A 64 57.16 -7.03 -14.95
N PHE A 65 57.15 -7.23 -13.63
CA PHE A 65 58.33 -7.06 -12.78
C PHE A 65 59.47 -8.01 -13.14
N GLN A 66 59.18 -9.31 -13.32
CA GLN A 66 60.18 -10.29 -13.76
C GLN A 66 60.76 -9.95 -15.14
N THR A 67 59.91 -9.53 -16.08
CA THR A 67 60.31 -9.09 -17.42
C THR A 67 61.24 -7.88 -17.36
N ASN A 68 60.91 -6.90 -16.50
CA ASN A 68 61.75 -5.73 -16.26
C ASN A 68 63.13 -6.12 -15.70
N LEU A 69 63.19 -7.09 -14.78
CA LEU A 69 64.45 -7.59 -14.22
C LEU A 69 65.29 -8.34 -15.26
N LEU A 70 64.64 -9.17 -16.10
CA LEU A 70 65.29 -9.86 -17.22
C LEU A 70 65.86 -8.87 -18.25
N ALA A 71 65.10 -7.84 -18.60
CA ALA A 71 65.54 -6.77 -19.50
C ALA A 71 66.74 -6.00 -18.95
N LEU A 72 66.74 -5.71 -17.63
CA LEU A 72 67.87 -5.10 -16.96
C LEU A 72 69.13 -5.98 -17.05
N ASN A 73 69.02 -7.28 -16.76
CA ASN A 73 70.13 -8.21 -16.88
C ASN A 73 70.67 -8.28 -18.31
N ALA A 74 69.78 -8.29 -19.32
CA ALA A 74 70.16 -8.27 -20.73
C ALA A 74 70.88 -6.97 -21.11
N ALA A 75 70.44 -5.82 -20.60
CA ALA A 75 71.11 -4.54 -20.81
C ALA A 75 72.53 -4.52 -20.21
N VAL A 76 72.71 -5.12 -19.02
CA VAL A 76 74.04 -5.27 -18.39
C VAL A 76 74.96 -6.16 -19.22
N GLU A 77 74.47 -7.31 -19.69
CA GLU A 77 75.29 -8.23 -20.49
C GLU A 77 75.62 -7.65 -21.88
N ALA A 78 74.69 -6.89 -22.48
CA ALA A 78 74.92 -6.15 -23.72
C ALA A 78 76.01 -5.08 -23.55
N ALA A 79 76.01 -4.35 -22.42
CA ALA A 79 77.08 -3.40 -22.10
C ALA A 79 78.44 -4.11 -21.91
N ARG A 80 78.44 -5.31 -21.34
CA ARG A 80 79.63 -6.14 -21.14
C ARG A 80 80.22 -6.67 -22.46
N ALA A 81 79.39 -6.93 -23.46
CA ALA A 81 79.81 -7.36 -24.80
C ALA A 81 80.36 -6.21 -25.69
N GLY A 82 80.31 -4.96 -25.22
CA GLY A 82 80.87 -3.81 -25.93
C GLY A 82 80.21 -3.56 -27.30
N ASP A 83 81.01 -3.40 -28.35
CA ASP A 83 80.50 -3.06 -29.69
C ASP A 83 79.60 -4.15 -30.30
N ALA A 84 79.81 -5.42 -29.94
CA ALA A 84 78.97 -6.54 -30.40
C ALA A 84 77.57 -6.55 -29.76
N GLY A 85 77.40 -5.89 -28.60
CA GLY A 85 76.16 -5.86 -27.82
C GLY A 85 75.21 -4.70 -28.14
N LYS A 86 75.61 -3.73 -28.98
CA LYS A 86 74.82 -2.49 -29.22
C LYS A 86 73.39 -2.75 -29.70
N GLY A 87 73.19 -3.73 -30.58
CA GLY A 87 71.85 -4.12 -31.06
C GLY A 87 70.99 -4.75 -29.96
N PHE A 88 71.60 -5.59 -29.11
CA PHE A 88 70.93 -6.20 -27.96
C PHE A 88 70.57 -5.19 -26.88
N ALA A 89 71.39 -4.16 -26.66
CA ALA A 89 71.11 -3.10 -25.69
C ALA A 89 69.82 -2.32 -26.02
N VAL A 90 69.57 -2.04 -27.31
CA VAL A 90 68.34 -1.35 -27.75
C VAL A 90 67.11 -2.22 -27.51
N VAL A 91 67.19 -3.51 -27.83
CA VAL A 91 66.09 -4.45 -27.59
C VAL A 91 65.80 -4.59 -26.09
N ALA A 92 66.85 -4.67 -25.26
CA ALA A 92 66.71 -4.75 -23.81
C ALA A 92 65.99 -3.51 -23.22
N GLU A 93 66.33 -2.30 -23.68
CA GLU A 93 65.66 -1.08 -23.23
C GLU A 93 64.18 -1.01 -23.67
N GLU A 94 63.86 -1.44 -24.90
CA GLU A 94 62.48 -1.49 -25.39
C GLU A 94 61.63 -2.48 -24.59
N VAL A 95 62.18 -3.67 -24.29
CA VAL A 95 61.52 -4.66 -23.44
C VAL A 95 61.31 -4.12 -22.02
N ARG A 96 62.29 -3.37 -21.48
CA ARG A 96 62.17 -2.72 -20.18
C ARG A 96 61.04 -1.69 -20.15
N CYS A 97 60.97 -0.84 -21.17
CA CYS A 97 59.92 0.17 -21.32
C CYS A 97 58.53 -0.50 -21.42
N LEU A 98 58.41 -1.57 -22.20
CA LEU A 98 57.16 -2.34 -22.32
C LEU A 98 56.75 -2.96 -20.98
N ALA A 99 57.69 -3.52 -20.22
CA ALA A 99 57.42 -4.08 -18.90
C ALA A 99 56.93 -3.03 -17.90
N GLN A 100 57.53 -1.84 -17.89
CA GLN A 100 57.08 -0.72 -17.05
C GLN A 100 55.65 -0.28 -17.40
N ARG A 101 55.34 -0.16 -18.70
CA ARG A 101 53.98 0.17 -19.17
C ARG A 101 52.96 -0.89 -18.78
N SER A 102 53.33 -2.17 -18.86
CA SER A 102 52.45 -3.27 -18.41
C SER A 102 52.16 -3.21 -16.91
N ALA A 103 53.17 -2.92 -16.08
CA ALA A 103 52.99 -2.76 -14.64
C ALA A 103 52.08 -1.58 -14.29
N GLU A 104 52.23 -0.44 -14.98
CA GLU A 104 51.35 0.72 -14.80
C GLU A 104 49.90 0.41 -15.17
N ALA A 105 49.68 -0.27 -16.31
CA ALA A 105 48.34 -0.69 -16.73
C ALA A 105 47.71 -1.71 -15.78
N ALA A 106 48.51 -2.65 -15.25
CA ALA A 106 48.06 -3.62 -14.25
C ALA A 106 47.60 -2.89 -12.97
N LYS A 107 48.39 -1.93 -12.48
CA LYS A 107 48.03 -1.11 -11.32
C LYS A 107 46.73 -0.33 -11.53
N GLU A 108 46.57 0.35 -12.66
CA GLU A 108 45.33 1.09 -12.96
C GLU A 108 44.11 0.17 -13.02
N THR A 109 44.27 -1.02 -13.61
CA THR A 109 43.20 -2.02 -13.68
C THR A 109 42.85 -2.54 -12.28
N GLY A 110 43.85 -2.79 -11.42
CA GLY A 110 43.65 -3.16 -10.03
C GLY A 110 42.89 -2.10 -9.23
N ASP A 111 43.16 -0.83 -9.47
CA ASP A 111 42.42 0.29 -8.85
C ASP A 111 40.96 0.33 -9.29
N ARG A 112 40.70 0.08 -10.59
CA ARG A 112 39.34 -0.01 -11.13
C ARG A 112 38.57 -1.19 -10.54
N LEU A 113 39.21 -2.36 -10.39
CA LEU A 113 38.60 -3.53 -9.76
C LEU A 113 38.25 -3.29 -8.29
N ARG A 114 39.15 -2.65 -7.52
CA ARG A 114 38.86 -2.26 -6.14
C ARG A 114 37.63 -1.34 -6.05
N ARG A 115 37.51 -0.38 -6.97
CA ARG A 115 36.34 0.49 -7.04
C ARG A 115 35.07 -0.30 -7.40
N SER A 116 35.15 -1.23 -8.34
CA SER A 116 34.01 -2.11 -8.67
C SER A 116 33.53 -2.92 -7.47
N ASN A 117 34.44 -3.44 -6.65
CA ASN A 117 34.10 -4.14 -5.40
C ASN A 117 33.36 -3.22 -4.41
N GLN A 118 33.83 -1.99 -4.23
CA GLN A 118 33.16 -1.01 -3.37
C GLN A 118 31.74 -0.69 -3.87
N LEU A 119 31.56 -0.57 -5.18
CA LEU A 119 30.24 -0.34 -5.78
C LEU A 119 29.31 -1.55 -5.61
N ALA A 120 29.83 -2.77 -5.73
CA ALA A 120 29.06 -3.99 -5.51
C ALA A 120 28.63 -4.11 -4.03
N ASP A 121 29.54 -3.83 -3.08
CA ASP A 121 29.22 -3.82 -1.65
C ASP A 121 28.14 -2.79 -1.30
N HIS A 122 28.24 -1.58 -1.87
CA HIS A 122 27.20 -0.57 -1.74
C HIS A 122 25.87 -1.03 -2.37
N GLY A 123 25.92 -1.69 -3.52
CA GLY A 123 24.76 -2.29 -4.18
C GLY A 123 24.03 -3.29 -3.27
N VAL A 124 24.76 -4.19 -2.61
CA VAL A 124 24.21 -5.13 -1.62
C VAL A 124 23.51 -4.38 -0.48
N GLN A 125 24.15 -3.33 0.06
CA GLN A 125 23.57 -2.55 1.15
C GLN A 125 22.23 -1.91 0.74
N VAL A 126 22.19 -1.27 -0.43
CA VAL A 126 20.97 -0.64 -0.95
C VAL A 126 19.89 -1.68 -1.25
N SER A 127 20.24 -2.83 -1.83
CA SER A 127 19.28 -3.92 -2.05
C SER A 127 18.65 -4.41 -0.76
N ASN A 128 19.43 -4.53 0.32
CA ASN A 128 18.93 -4.96 1.63
C ASN A 128 18.00 -3.90 2.26
N GLU A 129 18.32 -2.62 2.11
CA GLU A 129 17.45 -1.53 2.57
C GLU A 129 16.11 -1.54 1.84
N VAL A 130 16.13 -1.70 0.52
CA VAL A 130 14.89 -1.82 -0.28
C VAL A 130 14.09 -3.06 0.10
N ALA A 131 14.75 -4.20 0.32
CA ALA A 131 14.08 -5.43 0.78
C ALA A 131 13.35 -5.21 2.11
N ARG A 132 13.98 -4.52 3.07
CA ARG A 132 13.36 -4.17 4.35
C ARG A 132 12.14 -3.26 4.17
N SER A 133 12.24 -2.24 3.33
CA SER A 133 11.11 -1.36 3.04
C SER A 133 9.93 -2.12 2.42
N LEU A 134 10.20 -3.13 1.58
CA LEU A 134 9.17 -3.99 1.01
C LEU A 134 8.52 -4.91 2.07
N GLU A 135 9.27 -5.40 3.05
CA GLU A 135 8.72 -6.12 4.21
C GLU A 135 7.81 -5.21 5.06
N GLU A 136 8.21 -3.96 5.28
CA GLU A 136 7.38 -2.97 6.00
C GLU A 136 6.08 -2.65 5.25
N ILE A 137 6.14 -2.57 3.91
CA ILE A 137 4.94 -2.44 3.06
C ILE A 137 4.06 -3.68 3.19
N GLU A 138 4.63 -4.89 3.19
CA GLU A 138 3.86 -6.13 3.38
C GLU A 138 3.09 -6.12 4.71
N GLN A 139 3.75 -5.76 5.81
CA GLN A 139 3.13 -5.68 7.14
C GLN A 139 2.05 -4.59 7.20
N SER A 140 2.28 -3.45 6.53
CA SER A 140 1.30 -2.36 6.48
C SER A 140 0.08 -2.75 5.65
N ALA A 141 0.27 -3.48 4.56
CA ALA A 141 -0.81 -4.06 3.78
C ALA A 141 -1.61 -5.08 4.61
N GLU A 142 -0.96 -5.96 5.37
CA GLU A 142 -1.66 -6.91 6.25
C GLU A 142 -2.58 -6.19 7.25
N LYS A 143 -2.09 -5.14 7.93
CA LYS A 143 -2.90 -4.32 8.83
C LYS A 143 -4.06 -3.62 8.11
N ALA A 144 -3.83 -3.12 6.90
CA ALA A 144 -4.89 -2.50 6.11
C ALA A 144 -5.97 -3.51 5.72
N ALA A 145 -5.59 -4.76 5.38
CA ALA A 145 -6.53 -5.83 5.08
C ALA A 145 -7.40 -6.18 6.29
N ASP A 146 -6.81 -6.23 7.49
CA ASP A 146 -7.55 -6.47 8.73
C ASP A 146 -8.57 -5.36 9.01
N LEU A 147 -8.19 -4.09 8.88
CA LEU A 147 -9.11 -2.96 9.04
C LEU A 147 -10.25 -2.98 8.03
N VAL A 148 -9.94 -3.32 6.77
CA VAL A 148 -10.94 -3.44 5.71
C VAL A 148 -11.92 -4.58 6.00
N LYS A 149 -11.42 -5.70 6.55
CA LYS A 149 -12.26 -6.82 6.98
C LYS A 149 -13.18 -6.42 8.12
N GLU A 150 -12.71 -5.64 9.09
CA GLU A 150 -13.55 -5.08 10.15
C GLU A 150 -14.64 -4.16 9.58
N ILE A 151 -14.31 -3.31 8.60
CA ILE A 151 -15.30 -2.46 7.90
C ILE A 151 -16.36 -3.30 7.19
N ALA A 152 -15.97 -4.40 6.54
CA ALA A 152 -16.90 -5.30 5.87
C ALA A 152 -17.86 -5.96 6.88
N ILE A 153 -17.36 -6.41 8.03
CA ILE A 153 -18.16 -6.98 9.11
C ILE A 153 -19.14 -5.94 9.66
N ALA A 154 -18.65 -4.75 10.00
CA ALA A 154 -19.48 -3.67 10.54
C ALA A 154 -20.55 -3.21 9.53
N SER A 155 -20.24 -3.16 8.23
CA SER A 155 -21.21 -2.82 7.18
C SER A 155 -22.29 -3.89 7.04
N ASN A 156 -21.93 -5.17 7.24
CA ASN A 156 -22.91 -6.25 7.25
C ASN A 156 -23.83 -6.16 8.48
N GLU A 157 -23.30 -5.86 9.65
CA GLU A 157 -24.10 -5.61 10.86
C GLU A 157 -25.04 -4.40 10.70
N GLN A 158 -24.55 -3.31 10.10
CA GLN A 158 -25.38 -2.15 9.76
C GLN A 158 -26.52 -2.52 8.80
N THR A 159 -26.27 -3.40 7.83
CA THR A 159 -27.33 -3.87 6.92
C THR A 159 -28.45 -4.57 7.70
N VAL A 160 -28.09 -5.49 8.61
CA VAL A 160 -29.06 -6.18 9.48
C VAL A 160 -29.81 -5.19 10.38
N GLY A 161 -29.11 -4.22 10.96
CA GLY A 161 -29.73 -3.18 11.79
C GLY A 161 -30.70 -2.29 11.00
N LEU A 162 -30.38 -1.97 9.74
CA LEU A 162 -31.27 -1.20 8.87
C LEU A 162 -32.55 -1.96 8.51
N ASP A 163 -32.46 -3.27 8.29
CA ASP A 163 -33.65 -4.10 8.05
C ASP A 163 -34.60 -4.06 9.26
N GLN A 164 -34.07 -4.12 10.48
CA GLN A 164 -34.87 -3.99 11.70
C GLN A 164 -35.51 -2.61 11.85
N VAL A 165 -34.76 -1.54 11.56
CA VAL A 165 -35.31 -0.17 11.57
C VAL A 165 -36.41 -0.01 10.53
N ASN A 166 -36.25 -0.61 9.34
CA ASN A 166 -37.25 -0.54 8.29
C ASN A 166 -38.57 -1.22 8.70
N VAL A 167 -38.49 -2.36 9.39
CA VAL A 167 -39.67 -3.01 9.98
C VAL A 167 -40.33 -2.12 11.03
N ALA A 168 -39.56 -1.54 11.95
CA ALA A 168 -40.09 -0.67 13.00
C ALA A 168 -40.76 0.60 12.44
N VAL A 169 -40.20 1.18 11.38
CA VAL A 169 -40.80 2.35 10.70
C VAL A 169 -42.10 1.98 9.99
N SER A 170 -42.17 0.81 9.36
CA SER A 170 -43.41 0.30 8.76
C SER A 170 -44.52 0.08 9.81
N GLU A 171 -44.15 -0.44 10.99
CA GLU A 171 -45.08 -0.61 12.10
C GLU A 171 -45.57 0.74 12.65
N LEU A 172 -44.65 1.70 12.82
CA LEU A 172 -45.01 3.07 13.22
C LEU A 172 -45.92 3.76 12.21
N ASP A 173 -45.72 3.55 10.90
CA ASP A 173 -46.61 4.07 9.87
C ASP A 173 -48.03 3.46 10.01
N SER A 174 -48.12 2.15 10.22
CA SER A 174 -49.41 1.48 10.46
C SER A 174 -50.14 2.01 11.70
N VAL A 175 -49.42 2.22 12.81
CA VAL A 175 -49.99 2.81 14.04
C VAL A 175 -50.41 4.26 13.80
N THR A 176 -49.62 5.04 13.06
CA THR A 176 -49.91 6.44 12.73
C THR A 176 -51.19 6.53 11.89
N GLN A 177 -51.33 5.69 10.87
CA GLN A 177 -52.56 5.61 10.06
C GLN A 177 -53.77 5.19 10.89
N ARG A 178 -53.61 4.23 11.80
CA ARG A 178 -54.69 3.80 12.70
C ARG A 178 -55.11 4.90 13.67
N ASN A 179 -54.15 5.66 14.20
CA ASN A 179 -54.42 6.82 15.05
C ASN A 179 -55.15 7.92 14.28
N ALA A 180 -54.79 8.17 13.03
CA ALA A 180 -55.49 9.11 12.17
C ALA A 180 -56.95 8.67 11.92
N ALA A 181 -57.17 7.41 11.55
CA ALA A 181 -58.52 6.86 11.35
C ALA A 181 -59.36 6.91 12.62
N SER A 182 -58.79 6.57 13.78
CA SER A 182 -59.49 6.62 15.06
C SER A 182 -59.80 8.05 15.50
N ALA A 183 -58.94 9.02 15.16
CA ALA A 183 -59.22 10.44 15.38
C ALA A 183 -60.37 10.94 14.49
N GLU A 184 -60.43 10.51 13.23
CA GLU A 184 -61.56 10.81 12.32
C GLU A 184 -62.88 10.22 12.86
N GLU A 185 -62.87 8.96 13.29
CA GLU A 185 -64.05 8.30 13.88
C GLU A 185 -64.50 9.00 15.17
N SER A 186 -63.55 9.42 16.01
CA SER A 186 -63.83 10.16 17.24
C SER A 186 -64.42 11.55 16.96
N ALA A 187 -63.92 12.25 15.93
CA ALA A 187 -64.47 13.53 15.50
C ALA A 187 -65.91 13.39 15.00
N ALA A 188 -66.19 12.38 14.16
CA ALA A 188 -67.54 12.07 13.70
C ALA A 188 -68.49 11.74 14.87
N SER A 189 -68.02 10.92 15.82
CA SER A 189 -68.80 10.59 17.03
C SER A 189 -69.09 11.83 17.89
N ALA A 190 -68.13 12.76 17.98
CA ALA A 190 -68.32 14.02 18.71
C ALA A 190 -69.34 14.94 18.02
N GLU A 191 -69.37 15.01 16.69
CA GLU A 191 -70.39 15.73 15.92
C GLU A 191 -71.79 15.13 16.12
N ASP A 192 -71.92 13.81 16.10
CA ASP A 192 -73.18 13.10 16.35
C ASP A 192 -73.69 13.37 17.78
N LEU A 193 -72.81 13.29 18.79
CA LEU A 193 -73.15 13.60 20.18
C LEU A 193 -73.57 15.07 20.34
N SER A 194 -72.89 16.00 19.68
CA SER A 194 -73.25 17.43 19.68
C SER A 194 -74.64 17.66 19.08
N THR A 195 -74.93 16.99 17.96
CA THR A 195 -76.24 17.03 17.29
C THR A 195 -77.34 16.48 18.19
N GLN A 196 -77.09 15.34 18.85
CA GLN A 196 -78.05 14.72 19.77
C GLN A 196 -78.29 15.56 21.02
N ALA A 197 -77.25 16.19 21.57
CA ALA A 197 -77.37 17.13 22.69
C ALA A 197 -78.23 18.35 22.32
N THR A 198 -77.99 18.93 21.13
CA THR A 198 -78.79 20.04 20.58
C THR A 198 -80.26 19.64 20.42
N ARG A 199 -80.53 18.43 19.91
CA ARG A 199 -81.88 17.90 19.77
C ARG A 199 -82.57 17.70 21.12
N LEU A 200 -81.88 17.15 22.12
CA LEU A 200 -82.41 16.98 23.48
C LEU A 200 -82.73 18.32 24.14
N GLN A 201 -81.88 19.34 23.97
CA GLN A 201 -82.18 20.70 24.43
C GLN A 201 -83.46 21.24 23.79
N GLY A 202 -83.65 21.03 22.49
CA GLY A 202 -84.89 21.39 21.79
C GLY A 202 -86.13 20.72 22.37
N VAL A 203 -86.08 19.39 22.61
CA VAL A 203 -87.19 18.64 23.22
C VAL A 203 -87.49 19.15 24.63
N VAL A 204 -86.47 19.42 25.46
CA VAL A 204 -86.66 19.98 26.81
C VAL A 204 -87.29 21.36 26.77
N ALA A 205 -86.89 22.22 25.82
CA ALA A 205 -87.48 23.55 25.65
C ALA A 205 -88.97 23.47 25.25
N GLU A 206 -89.31 22.56 24.33
CA GLU A 206 -90.70 22.30 23.93
C GLU A 206 -91.54 21.77 25.10
N LEU A 207 -90.98 20.83 25.88
CA LEU A 207 -91.64 20.29 27.07
C LEU A 207 -91.83 21.36 28.17
N ALA A 208 -90.86 22.27 28.34
CA ALA A 208 -90.98 23.40 29.26
C ALA A 208 -92.11 24.36 28.86
N HIS A 209 -92.30 24.58 27.56
CA HIS A 209 -93.40 25.36 27.02
C HIS A 209 -94.76 24.66 27.24
N LEU A 210 -94.84 23.34 27.02
CA LEU A 210 -96.06 22.53 27.22
C LEU A 210 -96.46 22.38 28.70
N THR A 211 -95.49 22.32 29.61
CA THR A 211 -95.73 22.18 31.07
C THR A 211 -96.06 23.50 31.76
N GLY A 212 -96.28 24.58 31.00
CA GLY A 212 -96.80 25.83 31.53
C GLY A 212 -95.80 26.65 32.34
N ARG A 213 -94.49 26.37 32.24
CA ARG A 213 -93.45 27.32 32.70
C ARG A 213 -93.20 28.37 31.62
N ASN A 214 -94.27 28.98 31.10
CA ASN A 214 -94.12 30.28 30.47
C ASN A 214 -93.82 31.27 31.58
N GLN A 215 -92.80 32.07 31.32
CA GLN A 215 -92.52 33.31 32.02
C GLN A 215 -93.71 34.26 31.82
N ASP A 216 -94.79 34.02 32.57
CA ASP A 216 -95.74 35.03 32.97
C ASP A 216 -95.58 35.23 34.49
N THR A 217 -94.45 35.83 34.85
CA THR A 217 -94.47 36.85 35.90
C THR A 217 -94.03 38.15 35.24
N VAL A 218 -95.04 38.80 34.68
CA VAL A 218 -95.18 40.24 34.47
C VAL A 218 -94.57 41.02 35.64
N ALA A 219 -93.60 41.89 35.34
CA ALA A 219 -93.68 43.34 35.54
C ALA A 219 -92.63 44.03 34.67
#